data_AF-A0A1C6GVC2-F1
#
_entry.id   AF-A0A1C6GVC2-F1
#
_cell.length_a   1.000
_cell.length_b   1.000
_cell.length_c   1.000
_cell.angle_alpha   90.00
_cell.angle_beta   90.00
_cell.angle_gamma   90.00
#
_symmetry.space_group_name_H-M   'P 1'
#
loop_
_entity.id
_entity.type
_entity.pdbx_description
1 polymer ?
#
loop_
_entity_poly.entity_id
_entity_poly.type
_entity_poly.pdbx_seq_one_letter_code
_entity_poly.pdbx_strand_id
1 'polypeptide(L)'
;MTDYNKVEELLEEYANLDIEIKGLEYQIKIEGVKGISYNDMPGSPLPSNKSPIENELNKIRKLKDDKLYLEIKKEAIDNMLRILDESEHKLIILKYIKKLSNQQIASQMHMHENSISNKKKNILIKLYPYAMKHKLIKS
;
A
#
# COMPACT_ATOMS: atom_id res chain seq x y z
N MET A 1 -14.00 19.11 -0.10
CA MET A 1 -13.09 18.11 0.51
C MET A 1 -11.98 18.88 1.20
N THR A 2 -11.83 18.76 2.50
CA THR A 2 -10.67 19.37 3.20
C THR A 2 -9.40 18.63 2.79
N ASP A 3 -8.28 19.34 2.68
CA ASP A 3 -6.99 18.77 2.29
C ASP A 3 -6.56 17.56 3.17
N TYR A 4 -7.04 17.52 4.41
CA TYR A 4 -6.82 16.41 5.35
C TYR A 4 -7.51 15.09 4.96
N ASN A 5 -8.57 15.14 4.15
CA ASN A 5 -9.25 13.93 3.68
C ASN A 5 -8.34 13.11 2.78
N LYS A 6 -7.47 13.76 2.00
CA LYS A 6 -6.50 13.08 1.13
C LYS A 6 -5.45 12.33 1.95
N VAL A 7 -5.05 12.87 3.11
CA VAL A 7 -4.14 12.18 4.04
C VAL A 7 -4.85 11.01 4.70
N GLU A 8 -6.14 11.15 5.02
CA GLU A 8 -6.95 10.07 5.57
C GLU A 8 -7.10 8.92 4.55
N GLU A 9 -7.41 9.22 3.29
CA GLU A 9 -7.43 8.25 2.18
C GLU A 9 -6.07 7.54 2.02
N LEU A 10 -4.95 8.29 2.06
CA LEU A 10 -3.61 7.71 1.98
C LEU A 10 -3.33 6.69 3.12
N LEU A 11 -3.82 6.97 4.33
CA LEU A 11 -3.68 6.06 5.48
C LEU A 11 -4.59 4.83 5.38
N GLU A 12 -5.77 4.97 4.78
CA GLU A 12 -6.66 3.85 4.45
C GLU A 12 -6.04 2.94 3.38
N GLU A 13 -5.41 3.52 2.36
CA GLU A 13 -4.65 2.78 1.34
C GLU A 13 -3.46 2.06 1.97
N TYR A 14 -2.69 2.75 2.82
CA TYR A 14 -1.54 2.19 3.52
C TYR A 14 -1.87 0.89 4.27
N ALA A 15 -3.06 0.80 4.86
CA ALA A 15 -3.52 -0.38 5.57
C ALA A 15 -3.62 -1.66 4.71
N ASN A 16 -3.74 -1.51 3.39
CA ASN A 16 -3.88 -2.63 2.47
C ASN A 16 -2.60 -2.93 1.68
N LEU A 17 -1.59 -2.05 1.70
CA LEU A 17 -0.38 -2.19 0.87
C LEU A 17 0.35 -3.52 1.11
N ASP A 18 0.48 -3.98 2.36
CA ASP A 18 1.12 -5.26 2.65
C ASP A 18 0.36 -6.45 2.06
N ILE A 19 -0.97 -6.37 2.03
CA ILE A 19 -1.83 -7.41 1.45
C ILE A 19 -1.68 -7.39 -0.07
N GLU A 20 -1.69 -6.22 -0.69
CA GLU A 20 -1.54 -6.05 -2.14
C GLU A 20 -0.16 -6.50 -2.63
N ILE A 21 0.91 -6.08 -1.96
CA ILE A 21 2.29 -6.50 -2.26
C ILE A 21 2.38 -8.02 -2.21
N LYS A 22 1.86 -8.65 -1.15
CA LYS A 22 1.87 -10.12 -1.00
C LYS A 22 1.02 -10.81 -2.07
N GLY A 23 -0.10 -10.19 -2.47
CA GLY A 23 -0.92 -10.65 -3.59
C GLY A 23 -0.13 -10.68 -4.90
N LEU A 24 0.60 -9.62 -5.22
CA LEU A 24 1.46 -9.56 -6.41
C LEU A 24 2.59 -10.59 -6.35
N GLU A 25 3.19 -10.83 -5.18
CA GLU A 25 4.19 -11.90 -5.02
C GLU A 25 3.64 -13.28 -5.39
N TYR A 26 2.41 -13.59 -4.97
CA TYR A 26 1.77 -14.85 -5.36
C TYR A 26 1.46 -14.91 -6.85
N GLN A 27 0.99 -13.82 -7.46
CA GLN A 27 0.76 -13.77 -8.90
C GLN A 27 2.05 -13.98 -9.70
N ILE A 28 3.16 -13.33 -9.29
CA ILE A 28 4.48 -13.53 -9.92
C ILE A 28 4.90 -14.99 -9.83
N LYS A 29 4.72 -15.64 -8.68
CA LYS A 29 5.05 -17.07 -8.50
C LYS A 29 4.21 -17.96 -9.42
N ILE A 30 2.91 -17.74 -9.50
CA ILE A 30 2.00 -18.52 -10.36
C ILE A 30 2.37 -18.38 -11.84
N GLU A 31 2.60 -17.15 -12.31
CA GLU A 31 2.96 -16.90 -13.71
C GLU A 31 4.35 -17.46 -14.03
N GLY A 32 5.29 -17.43 -13.08
CA GLY A 32 6.59 -18.09 -13.22
C GLY A 32 6.49 -19.61 -13.41
N VAL A 33 5.58 -20.28 -12.69
CA VAL A 33 5.33 -21.72 -12.85
C VAL A 33 4.74 -22.04 -14.23
N LYS A 34 3.78 -21.22 -14.71
CA LYS A 34 3.21 -21.38 -16.06
C LYS A 34 4.27 -21.26 -17.16
N GLY A 35 5.17 -20.29 -17.04
CA GLY A 35 6.26 -20.10 -18.00
C GLY A 35 7.22 -21.30 -18.08
N ILE A 36 7.45 -22.01 -16.97
CA ILE A 36 8.22 -23.26 -16.97
C ILE A 36 7.46 -24.35 -17.75
N SER A 37 6.16 -24.50 -17.53
CA SER A 37 5.33 -25.50 -18.22
C SER A 37 5.27 -25.32 -19.74
N TYR A 38 5.39 -24.09 -20.26
CA TYR A 38 5.46 -23.84 -21.70
C TYR A 38 6.84 -24.11 -22.31
N ASN A 39 7.92 -23.96 -21.53
CA ASN A 39 9.29 -24.23 -21.99
C ASN A 39 9.56 -25.73 -22.23
N ASP A 40 8.78 -26.62 -21.60
CA ASP A 40 8.93 -28.08 -21.73
C ASP A 40 8.14 -28.68 -22.92
N MET A 41 7.46 -27.86 -23.74
CA MET A 41 6.65 -28.33 -24.86
C MET A 41 7.44 -28.28 -26.18
N PRO A 42 7.61 -29.39 -26.93
CA PRO A 42 8.37 -29.39 -28.17
C PRO A 42 7.70 -28.49 -29.23
N GLY A 43 8.44 -27.48 -29.68
CA GLY A 43 7.92 -26.36 -30.47
C GLY A 43 7.50 -26.73 -31.90
N SER A 44 6.24 -26.45 -32.22
CA SER A 44 5.78 -26.31 -33.61
C SER A 44 5.88 -24.84 -34.03
N PRO A 45 6.28 -24.49 -35.27
CA PRO A 45 6.52 -23.10 -35.66
C PRO A 45 5.18 -22.37 -35.80
N LEU A 46 4.91 -21.42 -34.91
CA LEU A 46 3.71 -20.57 -34.98
C LEU A 46 3.92 -19.42 -35.98
N PRO A 47 2.97 -19.15 -36.90
CA PRO A 47 3.07 -18.01 -37.79
C PRO A 47 2.65 -16.73 -37.08
N SER A 48 3.45 -15.67 -37.27
CA SER A 48 3.13 -14.25 -36.98
C SER A 48 3.15 -13.76 -35.52
N ASN A 49 4.18 -12.92 -35.25
CA ASN A 49 4.20 -11.73 -34.40
C ASN A 49 3.87 -11.87 -32.90
N LYS A 50 4.95 -11.93 -32.11
CA LYS A 50 5.07 -12.12 -30.65
C LYS A 50 4.76 -13.54 -30.18
N SER A 51 5.84 -14.24 -29.82
CA SER A 51 5.71 -15.59 -29.28
C SER A 51 4.91 -15.55 -27.96
N PRO A 52 4.10 -16.57 -27.65
CA PRO A 52 3.39 -16.68 -26.36
C PRO A 52 4.30 -16.42 -25.15
N ILE A 53 5.58 -16.79 -25.27
CA ILE A 53 6.63 -16.59 -24.26
C ILE A 53 6.92 -15.10 -24.04
N GLU A 54 6.97 -14.28 -25.10
CA GLU A 54 7.21 -12.84 -24.98
C GLU A 54 6.06 -12.13 -24.23
N ASN A 55 4.82 -12.58 -24.45
CA ASN A 55 3.65 -12.04 -23.74
C ASN A 55 3.66 -12.39 -22.24
N GLU A 56 4.06 -13.61 -21.89
CA GLU A 56 4.19 -14.03 -20.49
C GLU A 56 5.34 -13.30 -19.77
N LEU A 57 6.50 -13.16 -20.42
CA LEU A 57 7.62 -12.37 -19.89
C LEU A 57 7.24 -10.92 -19.64
N ASN A 58 6.50 -10.30 -20.56
CA ASN A 58 5.97 -8.94 -20.39
C ASN A 58 5.00 -8.83 -19.21
N LYS A 59 4.16 -9.86 -18.98
CA LYS A 59 3.23 -9.91 -17.86
C LYS A 59 3.96 -10.02 -16.52
N ILE A 60 4.95 -10.91 -16.40
CA ILE A 60 5.77 -11.04 -15.18
C ILE A 60 6.52 -9.74 -14.90
N ARG A 61 7.10 -9.10 -15.94
CA ARG A 61 7.77 -7.81 -15.80
C ARG A 61 6.83 -6.75 -15.24
N LYS A 62 5.62 -6.63 -15.83
CA LYS A 62 4.61 -5.69 -15.34
C LYS A 62 4.25 -5.93 -13.87
N LEU A 63 4.02 -7.19 -13.48
CA LEU A 63 3.71 -7.53 -12.09
C LEU A 63 4.85 -7.15 -11.12
N LYS A 64 6.12 -7.30 -11.54
CA LYS A 64 7.28 -6.88 -10.76
C LYS A 64 7.37 -5.35 -10.65
N ASP A 65 7.12 -4.64 -11.74
CA ASP A 65 7.12 -3.17 -11.75
C ASP A 65 6.00 -2.62 -10.85
N ASP A 66 4.79 -3.21 -10.93
CA ASP A 66 3.65 -2.88 -10.06
C ASP A 66 3.98 -3.15 -8.58
N LYS A 67 4.63 -4.28 -8.29
CA LYS A 67 5.07 -4.62 -6.92
C LYS A 67 6.07 -3.58 -6.39
N LEU A 68 7.10 -3.28 -7.18
CA LEU A 68 8.14 -2.32 -6.82
C LEU A 68 7.53 -0.94 -6.54
N TYR A 69 6.56 -0.52 -7.35
CA TYR A 69 5.83 0.73 -7.12
C TYR A 69 5.13 0.75 -5.76
N LEU A 70 4.42 -0.33 -5.38
CA LEU A 70 3.76 -0.41 -4.08
C LEU A 70 4.75 -0.46 -2.91
N GLU A 71 5.89 -1.16 -3.06
CA GLU A 71 6.95 -1.19 -2.05
C GLU A 71 7.52 0.21 -1.80
N ILE A 72 7.84 0.95 -2.88
CA ILE A 72 8.32 2.34 -2.78
C ILE A 72 7.27 3.24 -2.13
N LYS A 73 6.00 3.10 -2.53
CA LYS A 73 4.90 3.86 -1.94
C LYS A 73 4.78 3.59 -0.44
N LYS A 74 4.85 2.33 -0.04
CA LYS A 74 4.83 1.92 1.37
C LYS A 74 5.99 2.55 2.14
N GLU A 75 7.21 2.44 1.63
CA GLU A 75 8.40 3.00 2.29
C GLU A 75 8.31 4.53 2.45
N ALA A 76 7.75 5.22 1.46
CA ALA A 76 7.52 6.66 1.54
C ALA A 76 6.51 7.03 2.64
N ILE A 77 5.44 6.23 2.81
CA ILE A 77 4.45 6.41 3.88
C ILE A 77 5.07 6.04 5.24
N ASP A 78 5.85 4.97 5.33
CA ASP A 78 6.57 4.57 6.54
C ASP A 78 7.49 5.72 7.01
N ASN A 79 8.22 6.33 6.09
CA ASN A 79 9.06 7.50 6.38
C ASN A 79 8.24 8.71 6.83
N MET A 80 7.07 8.95 6.25
CA MET A 80 6.15 9.99 6.69
C MET A 80 5.67 9.75 8.13
N LEU A 81 5.33 8.50 8.48
CA LEU A 81 4.83 8.14 9.81
C LEU A 81 5.88 8.30 10.91
N ARG A 82 7.18 8.37 10.58
CA ARG A 82 8.26 8.67 11.55
C ARG A 82 8.19 10.08 12.14
N ILE A 83 7.40 10.99 11.57
CA ILE A 83 7.14 12.33 12.11
C ILE A 83 6.30 12.25 13.40
N LEU A 84 5.56 11.16 13.57
CA LEU A 84 4.67 10.95 14.69
C LEU A 84 5.43 10.47 15.92
N ASP A 85 5.00 10.94 17.09
CA ASP A 85 5.44 10.31 18.34
C ASP A 85 4.81 8.92 18.52
N GLU A 86 5.28 8.16 19.52
CA GLU A 86 4.80 6.79 19.77
C GLU A 86 3.28 6.73 20.03
N SER A 87 2.72 7.73 20.72
CA SER A 87 1.30 7.77 21.04
C SER A 87 0.44 8.10 19.81
N GLU A 88 0.90 9.02 18.98
CA GLU A 88 0.31 9.36 17.68
C GLU A 88 0.37 8.18 16.72
N HIS A 89 1.52 7.51 16.63
CA HIS A 89 1.71 6.33 15.82
C HIS A 89 0.77 5.20 16.27
N LYS A 90 0.67 4.96 17.58
CA LYS A 90 -0.28 3.98 18.14
C LYS A 90 -1.72 4.29 17.72
N LEU A 91 -2.15 5.55 17.78
CA LEU A 91 -3.50 5.95 17.35
C LEU A 91 -3.72 5.61 15.87
N ILE A 92 -2.77 5.92 14.98
CA ILE A 92 -2.87 5.61 13.55
C ILE A 92 -3.00 4.10 13.32
N ILE A 93 -2.17 3.29 13.97
CA ILE A 93 -2.23 1.82 13.83
C ILE A 93 -3.57 1.27 14.30
N LEU A 94 -4.07 1.72 15.45
CA LEU A 94 -5.37 1.27 15.94
C LEU A 94 -6.52 1.69 15.02
N LYS A 95 -6.44 2.88 14.43
CA LYS A 95 -7.50 3.43 13.60
C LYS A 95 -7.53 2.83 12.20
N TYR A 96 -6.41 2.81 11.49
CA TYR A 96 -6.38 2.49 10.06
C TYR A 96 -6.01 1.04 9.80
N ILE A 97 -5.08 0.47 10.57
CA ILE A 97 -4.65 -0.92 10.40
C ILE A 97 -5.64 -1.86 11.10
N LYS A 98 -5.94 -1.61 12.38
CA LYS A 98 -6.86 -2.46 13.16
C LYS A 98 -8.34 -2.09 12.98
N LYS A 99 -8.64 -0.98 12.31
CA LYS A 99 -10.01 -0.51 12.01
C LYS A 99 -10.92 -0.40 13.24
N LEU A 100 -10.35 0.00 14.39
CA LEU A 100 -11.10 0.14 15.64
C LEU A 100 -11.98 1.40 15.67
N SER A 101 -13.09 1.33 16.40
CA SER A 101 -13.94 2.50 16.68
C SER A 101 -13.25 3.46 17.65
N ASN A 102 -13.66 4.73 17.66
CA ASN A 102 -13.05 5.73 18.55
C ASN A 102 -13.22 5.34 20.03
N GLN A 103 -14.35 4.75 20.41
CA GLN A 103 -14.59 4.21 21.75
C GLN A 103 -13.60 3.08 22.11
N GLN A 104 -13.34 2.14 21.19
CA GLN A 104 -12.36 1.07 21.41
C GLN A 104 -10.94 1.63 21.56
N ILE A 105 -10.58 2.61 20.72
CA ILE A 105 -9.27 3.27 20.77
C ILE A 105 -9.11 4.03 22.09
N ALA A 106 -10.13 4.78 22.51
CA ALA A 106 -10.17 5.51 23.76
C ALA A 106 -9.92 4.58 24.96
N SER A 107 -10.57 3.42 24.97
CA SER A 107 -10.36 2.38 25.98
C SER A 107 -8.91 1.85 25.97
N GLN A 108 -8.35 1.52 24.80
CA GLN A 108 -6.98 0.99 24.68
C GLN A 108 -5.87 2.01 24.96
N MET A 109 -6.17 3.29 24.80
CA MET A 109 -5.24 4.39 25.05
C MET A 109 -5.42 5.02 26.43
N HIS A 110 -6.43 4.59 27.21
CA HIS A 110 -6.82 5.21 28.48
C HIS A 110 -7.10 6.72 28.33
N MET A 111 -7.78 7.10 27.25
CA MET A 111 -8.12 8.48 26.91
C MET A 111 -9.63 8.67 26.82
N HIS A 112 -10.10 9.91 26.93
CA HIS A 112 -11.51 10.24 26.63
C HIS A 112 -11.77 10.19 25.11
N GLU A 113 -12.96 9.75 24.70
CA GLU A 113 -13.29 9.56 23.28
C GLU A 113 -13.15 10.85 22.45
N ASN A 114 -13.63 11.98 22.97
CA ASN A 114 -13.46 13.29 22.31
C ASN A 114 -11.99 13.65 22.06
N SER A 115 -11.07 13.18 22.92
CA SER A 115 -9.64 13.41 22.74
C SER A 115 -9.07 12.63 21.55
N ILE A 116 -9.66 11.50 21.17
CA ILE A 116 -9.22 10.71 20.01
C ILE A 116 -9.48 11.46 18.71
N SER A 117 -10.67 12.03 18.53
CA SER A 117 -11.01 12.80 17.32
C SER A 117 -10.11 14.02 17.15
N ASN A 118 -9.85 14.76 18.23
CA ASN A 118 -8.96 15.92 18.21
C ASN A 118 -7.51 15.51 17.91
N LYS A 119 -7.01 14.44 18.55
CA LYS A 119 -5.66 13.95 18.33
C LYS A 119 -5.47 13.43 16.91
N LYS A 120 -6.46 12.72 16.36
CA LYS A 120 -6.49 12.31 14.94
C LYS A 120 -6.35 13.51 14.01
N LYS A 121 -7.16 14.57 14.22
CA LYS A 121 -7.11 15.78 13.40
C LYS A 121 -5.71 16.43 13.44
N ASN A 122 -5.11 16.53 14.63
CA ASN A 122 -3.77 17.08 14.78
C ASN A 122 -2.70 16.25 14.05
N ILE A 123 -2.82 14.92 14.10
CA ILE A 123 -1.95 14.01 13.34
C ILE A 123 -2.08 14.28 11.83
N LEU A 124 -3.30 14.35 11.30
CA LEU A 124 -3.51 14.64 9.88
C LEU A 124 -2.90 15.99 9.46
N ILE A 125 -3.04 17.02 10.29
CA ILE A 125 -2.40 18.33 10.09
C ILE A 125 -0.87 18.21 10.07
N LYS A 126 -0.30 17.40 10.96
CA LYS A 126 1.15 17.18 11.07
C LYS A 126 1.73 16.45 9.86
N LEU A 127 0.99 15.48 9.32
CA LEU A 127 1.41 14.67 8.18
C LEU A 127 1.24 15.39 6.83
N TYR A 128 0.24 16.27 6.71
CA TYR A 128 -0.11 16.93 5.47
C TYR A 128 1.07 17.61 4.73
N PRO A 129 1.93 18.41 5.38
CA PRO A 129 3.05 19.05 4.69
C PRO A 129 4.02 18.07 4.05
N TYR A 130 4.30 16.93 4.71
CA TYR A 130 5.17 15.90 4.15
C TYR A 130 4.50 15.21 2.97
N ALA A 131 3.22 14.83 3.12
CA ALA A 131 2.44 14.19 2.06
C ALA A 131 2.39 15.05 0.78
N MET A 132 2.18 16.36 0.92
CA MET A 132 2.20 17.31 -0.20
C MET A 132 3.59 17.44 -0.82
N LYS A 133 4.61 17.69 0.00
CA LYS A 133 6.00 17.91 -0.46
C LYS A 133 6.54 16.72 -1.26
N HIS A 134 6.20 15.51 -0.83
CA HIS A 134 6.65 14.27 -1.45
C HIS A 134 5.65 13.69 -2.47
N LYS A 135 4.60 14.45 -2.83
CA LYS A 135 3.58 14.05 -3.83
C LYS A 135 2.90 12.71 -3.50
N LEU A 136 2.74 12.40 -2.21
CA LEU A 136 2.01 11.21 -1.76
C LEU A 136 0.50 11.39 -1.90
N ILE A 137 0.04 12.64 -1.94
CA ILE A 137 -1.34 13.02 -2.20
C ILE A 137 -1.40 13.98 -3.40
N LYS A 138 -2.51 13.95 -4.14
CA LYS A 138 -2.72 14.85 -5.29
C LYS A 138 -3.04 16.27 -4.79
N SER A 139 -2.40 17.27 -5.38
CA SER A 139 -2.74 18.70 -5.20
C SER A 139 -4.13 18.99 -5.77
#